data_AF-A0A663M6A9-F1
#
_entry.id   AF-A0A663M6A9-F1
#
_cell.length_a   1.000
_cell.length_b   1.000
_cell.length_c   1.000
_cell.angle_alpha   90.00
_cell.angle_beta   90.00
_cell.angle_gamma   90.00
#
_symmetry.space_group_name_H-M   'P 1'
#
loop_
_entity.id
_entity.type
_entity.pdbx_description
1 polymer ?
#
loop_
_entity_poly.entity_id
_entity_poly.type
_entity_poly.pdbx_seq_one_letter_code
_entity_poly.pdbx_strand_id
1 'polypeptide(L)'
;INWIFSEDSSLPQENETKHPPFQYVMCAATSPAVKLYDETLTYLNQGQSYEIRMLDNRKAGDIPEINGKLVKSIIRVVFHDRRLQYTEHQQLEGWKWNRPGDRLLDLDIPMSVGVIDIKTNPSQLNAVEFLWDPTKCTSAFIQVHCISTEFTPRKHGGEKGVPFRIQVDTFKQTENGEYTDHLHSASCQIKVFKPKGADRKQKTDREKMEKRTAHEKEKYQPSYDTTVLTEMRLEPIIEDAVEHEQKKSSKRTLPADYGDSLAKRGSCSPWPDTPTTFVNNSPTPAPTFTSAQHNTYSVPDSNSSSPNHQGDGTSQGSGDQLHPSATIQETQQWLLKHRFSTYTRLFSNFSGADLLKLTREDLVQICGPADGIRLYNALKSRSVRPRLTIYVCQEPLRSIQLERQDAGNGDSSNGAVYVYHAIYLEEMAASEVTRKLALAFNIPLHQINQVYRQGPTGIHILVSDQMVQNFQDESCFLFTTIKGTVSFLTV
;
A
#
# COMPACT_ATOMS: atom_id res chain seq x y z
N ILE A 1 5.59 49.73 20.50
CA ILE A 1 4.69 49.22 21.56
C ILE A 1 5.10 47.78 21.78
N ASN A 2 5.90 47.54 22.81
CA ASN A 2 6.33 46.22 23.23
C ASN A 2 5.27 45.67 24.17
N TRP A 3 4.83 44.44 23.95
CA TRP A 3 4.00 43.72 24.91
C TRP A 3 4.92 42.95 25.85
N ILE A 4 4.93 43.38 27.11
CA ILE A 4 5.51 42.66 28.25
C ILE A 4 4.41 41.77 28.79
N PHE A 5 4.68 40.46 28.94
CA PHE A 5 3.83 39.58 29.74
C PHE A 5 4.47 39.45 31.12
N SER A 6 3.77 39.96 32.14
CA SER A 6 4.10 39.79 33.55
C SER A 6 3.77 38.37 34.00
N GLU A 7 4.67 37.73 34.73
CA GLU A 7 4.39 36.52 35.50
C GLU A 7 3.44 36.86 36.63
N ASP A 8 2.31 36.16 36.70
CA ASP A 8 1.50 36.09 37.93
C ASP A 8 1.40 34.62 38.34
N SER A 9 2.14 34.31 39.40
CA SER A 9 2.31 33.00 40.00
C SER A 9 1.19 32.75 41.01
N SER A 10 0.24 31.89 40.66
CA SER A 10 -0.42 30.95 41.56
C SER A 10 -1.51 30.19 40.81
N LEU A 11 -1.32 28.89 40.55
CA LEU A 11 -2.34 27.85 40.34
C LEU A 11 -1.61 26.48 40.18
N PRO A 12 -2.29 25.35 40.46
CA PRO A 12 -1.69 24.15 41.03
C PRO A 12 -0.77 23.40 40.07
N GLN A 13 0.21 22.68 40.63
CA GLN A 13 1.14 21.77 39.94
C GLN A 13 0.49 21.12 38.73
N GLU A 14 0.88 21.57 37.54
CA GLU A 14 0.59 20.89 36.28
C GLU A 14 1.09 19.45 36.44
N ASN A 15 0.17 18.49 36.35
CA ASN A 15 0.54 17.16 35.89
C ASN A 15 1.32 17.38 34.59
N GLU A 16 2.63 17.15 34.59
CA GLU A 16 3.42 17.16 33.36
C GLU A 16 2.72 16.24 32.36
N THR A 17 2.00 16.83 31.41
CA THR A 17 1.44 16.11 30.28
C THR A 17 2.63 15.61 29.49
N LYS A 18 3.08 14.39 29.80
CA LYS A 18 4.13 13.70 29.06
C LYS A 18 3.68 13.65 27.61
N HIS A 19 4.32 14.44 26.77
CA HIS A 19 4.10 14.37 25.33
C HIS A 19 4.49 12.97 24.87
N PRO A 20 3.66 12.31 24.03
CA PRO A 20 3.99 10.99 23.54
C PRO A 20 5.27 11.05 22.70
N PRO A 21 6.10 10.00 22.70
CA PRO A 21 7.38 9.97 21.98
C PRO A 21 7.18 10.09 20.47
N PHE A 22 6.04 9.64 19.95
CA PHE A 22 5.66 9.78 18.56
C PHE A 22 4.31 10.46 18.43
N GLN A 23 4.15 11.23 17.36
CA GLN A 23 2.86 11.81 16.99
C GLN A 23 2.56 11.50 15.54
N TYR A 24 1.31 11.15 15.24
CA TYR A 24 0.86 10.92 13.87
C TYR A 24 -0.28 11.89 13.55
N VAL A 25 -0.18 12.54 12.40
CA VAL A 25 -1.13 13.57 11.98
C VAL A 25 -1.65 13.22 10.60
N MET A 26 -2.93 12.89 10.53
CA MET A 26 -3.63 12.72 9.25
C MET A 26 -4.01 14.09 8.69
N CYS A 27 -3.61 14.37 7.45
CA CYS A 27 -3.94 15.61 6.74
C CYS A 27 -5.36 15.54 6.16
N ALA A 28 -6.34 15.36 7.05
CA ALA A 28 -7.76 15.39 6.74
C ALA A 28 -8.52 16.07 7.88
N ALA A 29 -9.53 16.86 7.53
CA ALA A 29 -10.26 17.67 8.48
C ALA A 29 -11.14 16.85 9.43
N THR A 30 -11.19 17.24 10.70
CA THR A 30 -12.11 16.64 11.67
C THR A 30 -13.55 17.08 11.39
N SER A 31 -14.50 16.20 11.70
CA SER A 31 -15.92 16.50 11.55
C SER A 31 -16.37 17.57 12.55
N PRO A 32 -17.10 18.61 12.11
CA PRO A 32 -17.68 19.61 13.00
C PRO A 32 -18.90 19.07 13.78
N ALA A 33 -19.35 17.85 13.50
CA ALA A 33 -20.57 17.27 14.07
C ALA A 33 -20.29 16.32 15.27
N VAL A 34 -19.09 16.38 15.85
CA VAL A 34 -18.67 15.57 17.00
C VAL A 34 -18.91 16.34 18.30
N LYS A 35 -19.43 15.68 19.35
CA LYS A 35 -19.71 16.34 20.65
C LYS A 35 -18.42 16.55 21.45
N LEU A 36 -18.41 17.52 22.37
CA LEU A 36 -17.23 17.95 23.14
C LEU A 36 -16.43 16.81 23.80
N TYR A 37 -17.11 15.76 24.26
CA TYR A 37 -16.51 14.63 25.01
C TYR A 37 -16.43 13.33 24.20
N ASP A 38 -16.86 13.34 22.94
CA ASP A 38 -16.71 12.19 22.04
C ASP A 38 -15.30 12.19 21.42
N GLU A 39 -14.85 11.06 20.91
CA GLU A 39 -13.59 11.03 20.16
C GLU A 39 -13.76 11.76 18.81
N THR A 40 -12.70 12.43 18.33
CA THR A 40 -12.69 13.06 17.01
C THR A 40 -12.98 12.04 15.91
N LEU A 41 -13.70 12.49 14.88
CA LEU A 41 -14.12 11.66 13.75
C LEU A 41 -13.77 12.34 12.43
N THR A 42 -13.18 11.58 11.52
CA THR A 42 -12.71 12.11 10.23
C THR A 42 -13.38 11.41 9.07
N TYR A 43 -13.79 12.16 8.05
CA TYR A 43 -14.49 11.62 6.89
C TYR A 43 -13.53 11.39 5.73
N LEU A 44 -13.47 10.15 5.26
CA LEU A 44 -12.60 9.75 4.14
C LEU A 44 -13.43 9.28 2.95
N ASN A 45 -12.92 9.50 1.74
CA ASN A 45 -13.48 8.95 0.52
C ASN A 45 -12.76 7.64 0.17
N GLN A 46 -13.55 6.65 -0.26
CA GLN A 46 -13.08 5.36 -0.73
C GLN A 46 -12.03 5.54 -1.84
N GLY A 47 -10.86 4.93 -1.67
CA GLY A 47 -9.78 4.92 -2.64
C GLY A 47 -9.06 6.25 -2.87
N GLN A 48 -9.38 7.30 -2.10
CA GLN A 48 -8.63 8.56 -2.12
C GLN A 48 -7.41 8.45 -1.21
N SER A 49 -6.27 9.00 -1.66
CA SER A 49 -5.03 9.05 -0.88
C SER A 49 -5.12 10.14 0.20
N TYR A 50 -4.83 9.76 1.45
CA TYR A 50 -4.74 10.66 2.59
C TYR A 50 -3.37 10.54 3.24
N GLU A 51 -2.70 11.67 3.44
CA GLU A 51 -1.39 11.73 4.10
C GLU A 51 -1.52 11.50 5.60
N ILE A 52 -0.63 10.67 6.15
CA ILE A 52 -0.34 10.56 7.58
C ILE A 52 1.13 10.95 7.76
N ARG A 53 1.35 12.09 8.42
CA ARG A 53 2.69 12.53 8.81
C ARG A 53 3.15 11.78 10.04
N MET A 54 4.36 11.22 9.96
CA MET A 54 5.00 10.47 11.04
C MET A 54 6.00 11.39 11.72
N LEU A 55 5.75 11.75 12.99
CA LEU A 55 6.54 12.74 13.71
C LEU A 55 7.22 12.10 14.92
N ASP A 56 8.52 12.36 15.04
CA ASP A 56 9.29 12.12 16.25
C ASP A 56 9.14 13.33 17.19
N ASN A 57 8.62 13.09 18.38
CA ASN A 57 8.39 14.12 19.41
C ASN A 57 9.13 13.78 20.71
N ARG A 58 10.13 12.88 20.63
CA ARG A 58 11.01 12.53 21.75
C ARG A 58 11.82 13.74 22.20
N LYS A 59 11.99 13.91 23.51
CA LYS A 59 12.94 14.90 24.05
C LYS A 59 14.36 14.36 23.92
N ALA A 60 15.35 15.27 23.96
CA ALA A 60 16.75 14.87 23.93
C ALA A 60 17.07 13.95 25.12
N GLY A 61 17.40 12.68 24.84
CA GLY A 61 17.65 11.64 25.84
C GLY A 61 16.53 10.60 26.00
N ASP A 62 15.34 10.84 25.42
CA ASP A 62 14.24 9.87 25.44
C ASP A 62 14.48 8.75 24.42
N ILE A 63 14.40 7.50 24.88
CA ILE A 63 14.55 6.28 24.06
C ILE A 63 15.84 6.35 23.20
N PRO A 64 17.03 6.41 23.81
CA PRO A 64 18.28 6.55 23.08
C PRO A 64 18.58 5.36 22.15
N GLU A 65 17.93 4.21 22.37
CA GLU A 65 18.16 2.97 21.64
C GLU A 65 17.83 3.06 20.15
N ILE A 66 16.99 4.03 19.75
CA ILE A 66 16.55 4.23 18.37
C ILE A 66 17.23 5.44 17.68
N ASN A 67 18.17 6.11 18.35
CA ASN A 67 18.89 7.22 17.75
C ASN A 67 19.73 6.74 16.56
N GLY A 68 19.47 7.32 15.38
CA GLY A 68 20.11 6.91 14.13
C GLY A 68 19.67 5.53 13.62
N LYS A 69 18.59 4.95 14.18
CA LYS A 69 18.01 3.68 13.71
C LYS A 69 16.65 3.91 13.08
N LEU A 70 16.31 3.03 12.16
CA LEU A 70 14.95 2.94 11.61
C LEU A 70 14.01 2.37 12.67
N VAL A 71 12.73 2.73 12.57
CA VAL A 71 11.63 2.10 13.31
C VAL A 71 10.64 1.52 12.32
N LYS A 72 9.89 0.49 12.74
CA LYS A 72 8.79 -0.07 11.94
C LYS A 72 7.48 0.53 12.40
N SER A 73 6.66 0.97 11.47
CA SER A 73 5.26 1.28 11.76
C SER A 73 4.33 0.34 10.99
N ILE A 74 3.23 -0.03 11.64
CA ILE A 74 2.14 -0.78 11.04
C ILE A 74 0.88 0.07 11.12
N ILE A 75 0.30 0.40 9.97
CA ILE A 75 -0.98 1.11 9.88
C ILE A 75 -2.08 0.10 9.59
N ARG A 76 -3.17 0.16 10.37
CA ARG A 76 -4.31 -0.75 10.27
C ARG A 76 -5.63 0.00 10.20
N VAL A 77 -6.57 -0.52 9.41
CA VAL A 77 -8.00 -0.19 9.48
C VAL A 77 -8.66 -1.25 10.35
N VAL A 78 -9.19 -0.86 11.51
CA VAL A 78 -9.87 -1.76 12.44
C VAL A 78 -11.29 -1.28 12.74
N PHE A 79 -12.18 -2.18 13.16
CA PHE A 79 -13.52 -1.79 13.58
C PHE A 79 -13.47 -0.98 14.89
N HIS A 80 -14.24 0.10 14.99
CA HIS A 80 -14.43 0.78 16.27
C HIS A 80 -15.49 0.07 17.14
N ASP A 81 -16.51 -0.53 16.50
CA ASP A 81 -17.57 -1.26 17.19
C ASP A 81 -17.07 -2.59 17.75
N ARG A 82 -17.21 -2.78 19.07
CA ARG A 82 -16.73 -3.97 19.79
C ARG A 82 -17.30 -5.28 19.27
N ARG A 83 -18.56 -5.31 18.83
CA ARG A 83 -19.20 -6.52 18.26
C ARG A 83 -18.57 -6.89 16.92
N LEU A 84 -18.24 -5.89 16.11
CA LEU A 84 -17.57 -6.11 14.83
C LEU A 84 -16.10 -6.48 15.01
N GLN A 85 -15.43 -6.01 16.07
CA GLN A 85 -14.09 -6.49 16.43
C GLN A 85 -14.08 -8.01 16.71
N TYR A 86 -15.03 -8.53 17.50
CA TYR A 86 -15.13 -9.97 17.76
C TYR A 86 -15.39 -10.82 16.50
N THR A 87 -16.02 -10.23 15.49
CA THR A 87 -16.35 -10.90 14.22
C THR A 87 -15.50 -10.38 13.06
N GLU A 88 -14.38 -9.70 13.35
CA GLU A 88 -13.60 -8.96 12.36
C GLU A 88 -13.16 -9.86 11.22
N HIS A 89 -12.58 -11.03 11.54
CA HIS A 89 -12.16 -12.00 10.53
C HIS A 89 -13.29 -12.36 9.55
N GLN A 90 -14.50 -12.61 10.06
CA GLN A 90 -15.67 -12.92 9.23
C GLN A 90 -16.10 -11.71 8.37
N GLN A 91 -16.04 -10.50 8.91
CA GLN A 91 -16.37 -9.27 8.16
C GLN A 91 -15.37 -9.03 7.03
N LEU A 92 -14.08 -9.19 7.29
CA LEU A 92 -13.02 -8.98 6.31
C LEU A 92 -13.04 -10.04 5.21
N GLU A 93 -13.22 -11.32 5.56
CA GLU A 93 -13.38 -12.40 4.58
C GLU A 93 -14.65 -12.21 3.73
N GLY A 94 -15.77 -11.80 4.36
CA GLY A 94 -16.99 -11.46 3.63
C GLY A 94 -16.82 -10.29 2.66
N TRP A 95 -15.99 -9.30 3.01
CA TRP A 95 -15.64 -8.20 2.11
C TRP A 95 -14.76 -8.66 0.95
N LYS A 96 -13.72 -9.46 1.25
CA LYS A 96 -12.78 -10.04 0.28
C LYS A 96 -13.46 -10.93 -0.75
N TRP A 97 -14.44 -11.74 -0.34
CA TRP A 97 -15.17 -12.64 -1.24
C TRP A 97 -15.82 -11.91 -2.42
N ASN A 98 -16.31 -10.68 -2.18
CA ASN A 98 -16.93 -9.86 -3.21
C ASN A 98 -15.91 -9.06 -4.04
N ARG A 99 -14.63 -9.11 -3.67
CA ARG A 99 -13.53 -8.31 -4.22
C ARG A 99 -12.22 -9.10 -4.22
N PRO A 100 -12.14 -10.18 -5.02
CA PRO A 100 -10.95 -11.02 -5.05
C PRO A 100 -9.75 -10.20 -5.55
N GLY A 101 -8.68 -10.17 -4.76
CA GLY A 101 -7.43 -9.46 -5.09
C GLY A 101 -7.36 -8.02 -4.57
N ASP A 102 -8.47 -7.42 -4.12
CA ASP A 102 -8.46 -6.11 -3.50
C ASP A 102 -8.02 -6.19 -2.03
N ARG A 103 -7.32 -5.15 -1.57
CA ARG A 103 -6.97 -4.94 -0.17
C ARG A 103 -7.88 -3.87 0.43
N LEU A 104 -8.13 -3.94 1.74
CA LEU A 104 -8.89 -2.89 2.44
C LEU A 104 -8.07 -1.61 2.59
N LEU A 105 -6.76 -1.77 2.79
CA LEU A 105 -5.81 -0.70 3.04
C LEU A 105 -4.56 -0.89 2.20
N ASP A 106 -4.22 0.14 1.42
CA ASP A 106 -3.00 0.23 0.65
C ASP A 106 -2.24 1.53 0.92
N LEU A 107 -0.94 1.53 0.58
CA LEU A 107 -0.11 2.72 0.54
C LEU A 107 0.00 3.23 -0.90
N ASP A 108 -0.23 4.51 -1.09
CA ASP A 108 0.11 5.23 -2.31
C ASP A 108 1.62 5.55 -2.28
N ILE A 109 2.42 4.55 -2.69
CA ILE A 109 3.89 4.60 -2.65
C ILE A 109 4.43 5.82 -3.42
N PRO A 110 3.97 6.13 -4.65
CA PRO A 110 4.44 7.32 -5.38
C PRO A 110 4.23 8.65 -4.66
N MET A 111 3.19 8.76 -3.82
CA MET A 111 2.93 9.97 -3.03
C MET A 111 3.66 9.97 -1.68
N SER A 112 4.04 8.80 -1.17
CA SER A 112 4.66 8.66 0.14
C SER A 112 6.13 9.08 0.15
N VAL A 113 6.59 9.62 1.29
CA VAL A 113 7.93 10.18 1.47
C VAL A 113 8.56 9.54 2.71
N GLY A 114 9.82 9.11 2.61
CA GLY A 114 10.58 8.57 3.75
C GLY A 114 10.16 7.17 4.23
N VAL A 115 9.15 6.56 3.61
CA VAL A 115 8.75 5.16 3.85
C VAL A 115 9.62 4.21 3.02
N ILE A 116 10.16 3.17 3.64
CA ILE A 116 11.02 2.16 3.00
C ILE A 116 10.66 0.75 3.53
N ASP A 117 11.17 -0.30 2.87
CA ASP A 117 10.88 -1.71 3.20
C ASP A 117 9.37 -1.97 3.44
N ILE A 118 8.56 -1.51 2.49
CA ILE A 118 7.10 -1.63 2.56
C ILE A 118 6.73 -3.09 2.38
N LYS A 119 5.98 -3.63 3.33
CA LYS A 119 5.45 -5.00 3.25
C LYS A 119 3.95 -4.99 3.40
N THR A 120 3.33 -5.89 2.66
CA THR A 120 1.91 -6.17 2.73
C THR A 120 1.73 -7.66 2.87
N ASN A 121 1.02 -8.10 3.90
CA ASN A 121 0.70 -9.50 4.07
C ASN A 121 -0.62 -9.81 3.34
N PRO A 122 -0.66 -10.77 2.39
CA PRO A 122 -1.89 -11.16 1.70
C PRO A 122 -3.00 -11.66 2.64
N SER A 123 -2.69 -12.15 3.84
CA SER A 123 -3.69 -12.55 4.83
C SER A 123 -4.22 -11.38 5.68
N GLN A 124 -3.52 -10.23 5.68
CA GLN A 124 -3.90 -9.02 6.42
C GLN A 124 -4.26 -7.91 5.43
N LEU A 125 -5.48 -7.96 4.91
CA LEU A 125 -5.98 -7.02 3.91
C LEU A 125 -6.11 -5.59 4.42
N ASN A 126 -6.23 -5.43 5.73
CA ASN A 126 -6.48 -4.16 6.42
C ASN A 126 -5.22 -3.55 7.04
N ALA A 127 -4.02 -4.07 6.74
CA ALA A 127 -2.77 -3.64 7.36
C ALA A 127 -1.66 -3.42 6.33
N VAL A 128 -0.85 -2.39 6.54
CA VAL A 128 0.38 -2.10 5.78
C VAL A 128 1.51 -1.82 6.77
N GLU A 129 2.71 -2.33 6.49
CA GLU A 129 3.88 -2.09 7.33
C GLU A 129 5.02 -1.48 6.51
N PHE A 130 5.83 -0.64 7.16
CA PHE A 130 6.98 0.00 6.54
C PHE A 130 7.98 0.42 7.61
N LEU A 131 9.23 0.57 7.20
CA LEU A 131 10.28 1.19 8.00
C LEU A 131 10.38 2.68 7.67
N TRP A 132 10.77 3.48 8.65
CA TRP A 132 11.05 4.89 8.47
C TRP A 132 12.08 5.39 9.47
N ASP A 133 12.68 6.54 9.16
CA ASP A 133 13.71 7.18 9.96
C ASP A 133 13.08 8.32 10.78
N PRO A 134 13.05 8.22 12.13
CA PRO A 134 12.49 9.27 12.99
C PRO A 134 13.13 10.65 12.81
N THR A 135 14.37 10.71 12.33
CA THR A 135 15.11 11.96 12.13
C THR A 135 14.80 12.66 10.80
N LYS A 136 14.00 12.02 9.93
CA LYS A 136 13.66 12.53 8.60
C LYS A 136 12.17 12.82 8.47
N CYS A 137 11.84 13.75 7.57
CA CYS A 137 10.46 13.98 7.17
C CYS A 137 9.87 12.72 6.52
N THR A 138 8.92 12.09 7.21
CA THR A 138 8.26 10.87 6.76
C THR A 138 6.75 11.10 6.67
N SER A 139 6.14 10.67 5.56
CA SER A 139 4.72 10.81 5.30
C SER A 139 4.21 9.60 4.52
N ALA A 140 3.26 8.88 5.10
CA ALA A 140 2.63 7.71 4.51
C ALA A 140 1.27 8.12 3.92
N PHE A 141 1.08 7.96 2.61
CA PHE A 141 -0.20 8.21 1.96
C PHE A 141 -1.00 6.91 1.92
N ILE A 142 -2.15 6.86 2.61
CA ILE A 142 -2.98 5.67 2.69
C ILE A 142 -4.23 5.78 1.81
N GLN A 143 -4.68 4.64 1.28
CA GLN A 143 -5.96 4.50 0.58
C GLN A 143 -6.82 3.45 1.29
N VAL A 144 -8.04 3.85 1.68
CA VAL A 144 -9.00 2.93 2.30
C VAL A 144 -10.07 2.55 1.27
N HIS A 145 -10.18 1.26 0.97
CA HIS A 145 -11.04 0.76 -0.11
C HIS A 145 -12.39 0.23 0.36
N CYS A 146 -12.62 0.06 1.66
CA CYS A 146 -13.92 -0.33 2.19
C CYS A 146 -14.78 0.89 2.57
N ILE A 147 -16.11 0.77 2.49
CA ILE A 147 -17.03 1.83 2.91
C ILE A 147 -17.78 1.42 4.17
N SER A 148 -18.01 2.38 5.05
CA SER A 148 -18.66 2.18 6.35
C SER A 148 -20.07 1.53 6.26
N THR A 149 -20.82 1.72 5.17
CA THR A 149 -22.15 1.10 4.98
C THR A 149 -22.09 -0.32 4.43
N GLU A 150 -20.92 -0.85 4.06
CA GLU A 150 -20.82 -2.23 3.60
C GLU A 150 -20.89 -3.26 4.73
N PHE A 151 -20.61 -2.79 5.95
CA PHE A 151 -20.59 -3.59 7.17
C PHE A 151 -21.82 -3.34 8.05
N THR A 152 -22.87 -2.72 7.50
CA THR A 152 -24.19 -2.63 8.13
C THR A 152 -25.07 -3.81 7.73
N PRO A 153 -26.02 -4.25 8.59
CA PRO A 153 -26.92 -5.35 8.27
C PRO A 153 -27.68 -5.16 6.96
N ARG A 154 -28.13 -3.92 6.68
CA ARG A 154 -28.63 -3.56 5.35
C ARG A 154 -27.47 -2.96 4.57
N LYS A 155 -26.81 -3.80 3.78
CA LYS A 155 -25.67 -3.44 2.91
C LYS A 155 -26.01 -2.40 1.84
N HIS A 156 -27.29 -2.19 1.57
CA HIS A 156 -27.82 -1.19 0.64
C HIS A 156 -28.17 0.07 1.44
N GLY A 157 -27.77 1.24 0.92
CA GLY A 157 -27.75 2.51 1.65
C GLY A 157 -29.06 2.90 2.36
N GLY A 158 -28.94 3.77 3.37
CA GLY A 158 -30.06 4.25 4.20
C GLY A 158 -29.81 4.07 5.71
N GLU A 159 -28.83 3.24 6.08
CA GLU A 159 -28.40 3.08 7.47
C GLU A 159 -27.15 3.91 7.78
N LYS A 160 -26.96 4.22 9.07
CA LYS A 160 -25.75 4.87 9.56
C LYS A 160 -24.58 3.89 9.43
N GLY A 161 -23.65 4.16 8.50
CA GLY A 161 -22.45 3.34 8.34
C GLY A 161 -21.64 3.18 9.63
N VAL A 162 -20.95 2.06 9.76
CA VAL A 162 -20.14 1.71 10.95
C VAL A 162 -18.84 2.54 10.98
N PRO A 163 -18.40 3.05 12.14
CA PRO A 163 -17.11 3.71 12.27
C PRO A 163 -15.95 2.70 12.26
N PHE A 164 -14.82 3.09 11.67
CA PHE A 164 -13.54 2.40 11.79
C PHE A 164 -12.56 3.24 12.59
N ARG A 165 -11.40 2.67 12.89
CA ARG A 165 -10.24 3.39 13.37
C ARG A 165 -9.08 3.15 12.42
N ILE A 166 -8.33 4.22 12.13
CA ILE A 166 -6.96 4.06 11.64
C ILE A 166 -6.08 3.97 12.88
N GLN A 167 -5.37 2.86 13.01
CA GLN A 167 -4.42 2.61 14.09
C GLN A 167 -3.01 2.59 13.53
N VAL A 168 -2.08 3.21 14.25
CA VAL A 168 -0.65 3.23 13.92
C VAL A 168 0.10 2.69 15.13
N ASP A 169 0.80 1.58 14.94
CA ASP A 169 1.66 0.97 15.94
C ASP A 169 3.11 1.09 15.50
N THR A 170 4.01 1.55 16.36
CA THR A 170 5.44 1.73 16.05
C THR A 170 6.30 0.85 16.96
N PHE A 171 7.32 0.22 16.37
CA PHE A 171 8.17 -0.78 17.00
C PHE A 171 9.65 -0.46 16.73
N LYS A 172 10.51 -0.71 17.71
CA LYS A 172 11.98 -0.69 17.53
C LYS A 172 12.50 -2.05 17.13
N GLN A 173 13.68 -2.03 16.55
CA GLN A 173 14.46 -3.23 16.27
C GLN A 173 15.01 -3.82 17.57
N THR A 174 14.83 -5.11 17.76
CA THR A 174 15.42 -5.89 18.85
C THR A 174 16.82 -6.37 18.47
N GLU A 175 17.54 -6.95 19.43
CA GLU A 175 18.92 -7.42 19.23
C GLU A 175 19.06 -8.49 18.14
N ASN A 176 18.00 -9.28 17.90
CA ASN A 176 17.97 -10.30 16.85
C ASN A 176 17.71 -9.72 15.44
N GLY A 177 17.53 -8.40 15.32
CA GLY A 177 17.25 -7.71 14.06
C GLY A 177 15.77 -7.58 13.70
N GLU A 178 14.84 -8.12 14.50
CA GLU A 178 13.40 -8.05 14.25
C GLU A 178 12.75 -6.83 14.91
N TYR A 179 11.73 -6.28 14.25
CA TYR A 179 10.96 -5.13 14.75
C TYR A 179 9.72 -5.59 15.53
N THR A 180 9.93 -6.12 16.72
CA THR A 180 8.88 -6.70 17.57
C THR A 180 8.67 -5.96 18.89
N ASP A 181 9.65 -5.17 19.34
CA ASP A 181 9.54 -4.42 20.59
C ASP A 181 8.75 -3.13 20.40
N HIS A 182 7.60 -3.05 21.07
CA HIS A 182 6.60 -1.99 20.91
C HIS A 182 7.07 -0.68 21.55
N LEU A 183 6.86 0.43 20.84
CA LEU A 183 7.19 1.77 21.33
C LEU A 183 5.96 2.62 21.61
N HIS A 184 5.00 2.64 20.68
CA HIS A 184 3.87 3.55 20.75
C HIS A 184 2.72 3.10 19.85
N SER A 185 1.49 3.35 20.30
CA SER A 185 0.26 3.12 19.54
C SER A 185 -0.63 4.35 19.62
N ALA A 186 -1.19 4.76 18.48
CA ALA A 186 -2.21 5.80 18.46
C ALA A 186 -3.21 5.57 17.33
N SER A 187 -4.36 6.24 17.42
CA SER A 187 -5.47 6.00 16.51
C SER A 187 -6.39 7.21 16.35
N CYS A 188 -7.19 7.22 15.30
CA CYS A 188 -8.31 8.15 15.15
C CYS A 188 -9.53 7.43 14.56
N GLN A 189 -10.74 7.90 14.89
CA GLN A 189 -11.94 7.37 14.24
C GLN A 189 -12.11 7.94 12.85
N ILE A 190 -12.52 7.06 11.93
CA ILE A 190 -12.86 7.44 10.58
C ILE A 190 -14.24 6.89 10.17
N LYS A 191 -14.85 7.57 9.22
CA LYS A 191 -16.00 7.04 8.47
C LYS A 191 -15.71 7.19 6.98
N VAL A 192 -15.77 6.08 6.27
CA VAL A 192 -15.42 6.03 4.85
C VAL A 192 -16.70 6.08 4.03
N PHE A 193 -16.72 6.96 3.02
CA PHE A 193 -17.83 7.19 2.11
C PHE A 193 -17.44 6.80 0.68
N LYS A 194 -18.43 6.63 -0.18
CA LYS A 194 -18.20 6.61 -1.64
C LYS A 194 -17.48 7.90 -2.08
N PRO A 195 -16.80 7.91 -3.25
CA PRO A 195 -16.10 9.09 -3.76
C PRO A 195 -16.98 10.36 -3.73
N LYS A 196 -16.39 11.47 -3.28
CA LYS A 196 -17.05 12.77 -3.01
C LYS A 196 -18.13 12.74 -1.93
N GLY A 197 -18.30 11.62 -1.22
CA GLY A 197 -19.29 11.47 -0.17
C GLY A 197 -18.84 12.13 1.13
N ALA A 198 -17.55 12.03 1.46
CA ALA A 198 -16.96 12.71 2.60
C ALA A 198 -17.07 14.24 2.46
N ASP A 199 -16.76 14.79 1.29
CA ASP A 199 -16.83 16.24 1.02
C ASP A 199 -18.26 16.78 1.17
N ARG A 200 -19.23 16.08 0.59
CA ARG A 200 -20.66 16.42 0.71
C ARG A 200 -21.10 16.36 2.16
N LYS A 201 -20.66 15.34 2.90
CA LYS A 201 -20.99 15.17 4.32
C LYS A 201 -20.37 16.29 5.16
N GLN A 202 -19.09 16.59 4.96
CA GLN A 202 -18.38 17.66 5.66
C GLN A 202 -19.03 19.03 5.42
N LYS A 203 -19.38 19.33 4.17
CA LYS A 203 -20.11 20.56 3.80
C LYS A 203 -21.48 20.63 4.47
N THR A 204 -22.27 19.56 4.38
CA THR A 204 -23.61 19.50 4.98
C THR A 204 -23.56 19.67 6.49
N ASP A 205 -22.60 19.04 7.16
CA ASP A 205 -22.45 19.15 8.60
C ASP A 205 -21.97 20.53 9.02
N ARG A 206 -21.07 21.17 8.26
CA ARG A 206 -20.65 22.56 8.47
C ARG A 206 -21.81 23.55 8.36
N GLU A 207 -22.59 23.48 7.29
CA GLU A 207 -23.77 24.34 7.10
C GLU A 207 -24.81 24.13 8.22
N LYS A 208 -24.98 22.89 8.69
CA LYS A 208 -25.84 22.60 9.85
C LYS A 208 -25.30 23.21 11.13
N MET A 209 -23.98 23.18 11.34
CA MET A 209 -23.37 23.80 12.51
C MET A 209 -23.48 25.32 12.46
N GLU A 210 -23.28 25.96 11.31
CA GLU A 210 -23.43 27.41 11.16
C GLU A 210 -24.82 27.93 11.55
N LYS A 211 -25.87 27.19 11.19
CA LYS A 211 -27.27 27.49 11.50
C LYS A 211 -27.66 27.32 12.98
N ARG A 212 -26.82 26.67 13.79
CA ARG A 212 -27.08 26.49 15.23
C ARG A 212 -26.81 27.76 16.02
N THR A 213 -27.52 27.90 17.14
CA THR A 213 -27.28 28.97 18.11
C THR A 213 -25.90 28.82 18.77
N ALA A 214 -25.36 29.91 19.33
CA ALA A 214 -24.06 29.88 20.02
C ALA A 214 -24.03 28.82 21.14
N HIS A 215 -25.08 28.77 21.97
CA HIS A 215 -25.21 27.79 23.04
C HIS A 215 -25.28 26.33 22.56
N GLU A 216 -25.85 26.07 21.38
CA GLU A 216 -25.83 24.72 20.79
C GLU A 216 -24.47 24.35 20.22
N LYS A 217 -23.72 25.32 19.68
CA LYS A 217 -22.36 25.10 19.13
C LYS A 217 -21.37 24.68 20.22
N GLU A 218 -21.50 25.23 21.43
CA GLU A 218 -20.66 24.86 22.60
C GLU A 218 -20.74 23.38 22.98
N LYS A 219 -21.77 22.65 22.54
CA LYS A 219 -21.92 21.20 22.79
C LYS A 219 -21.05 20.34 21.87
N TYR A 220 -20.43 20.94 20.85
CA TYR A 220 -19.65 20.28 19.81
C TYR A 220 -18.19 20.71 19.85
N GLN A 221 -17.32 19.83 19.38
CA GLN A 221 -15.90 20.15 19.22
C GLN A 221 -15.70 21.11 18.05
N PRO A 222 -14.68 21.97 18.13
CA PRO A 222 -14.20 22.70 16.97
C PRO A 222 -13.69 21.72 15.89
N SER A 223 -13.91 22.09 14.63
CA SER A 223 -13.34 21.38 13.48
C SER A 223 -11.96 21.95 13.16
N TYR A 224 -11.02 21.06 12.85
CA TYR A 224 -9.65 21.38 12.47
C TYR A 224 -9.35 20.82 11.08
N ASP A 225 -8.37 21.39 10.38
CA ASP A 225 -7.99 20.97 9.02
C ASP A 225 -7.21 19.64 9.00
N THR A 226 -6.67 19.22 10.14
CA THR A 226 -5.95 17.97 10.31
C THR A 226 -6.50 17.19 11.50
N THR A 227 -6.28 15.88 11.50
CA THR A 227 -6.68 14.96 12.56
C THR A 227 -5.43 14.42 13.24
N VAL A 228 -5.24 14.76 14.51
CA VAL A 228 -4.16 14.19 15.33
C VAL A 228 -4.63 12.85 15.89
N LEU A 229 -3.82 11.81 15.72
CA LEU A 229 -4.12 10.50 16.28
C LEU A 229 -3.89 10.53 17.80
N THR A 230 -4.84 9.99 18.55
CA THR A 230 -4.82 9.93 20.01
C THR A 230 -4.15 8.65 20.48
N GLU A 231 -3.26 8.76 21.46
CA GLU A 231 -2.55 7.63 22.06
C GLU A 231 -3.53 6.55 22.55
N MET A 232 -3.24 5.30 22.21
CA MET A 232 -3.95 4.15 22.74
C MET A 232 -3.12 3.52 23.85
N ARG A 233 -3.71 3.38 25.04
CA ARG A 233 -3.13 2.54 26.07
C ARG A 233 -3.39 1.08 25.69
N LEU A 234 -2.34 0.37 25.31
CA LEU A 234 -2.39 -1.09 25.28
C LEU A 234 -2.50 -1.53 26.75
N GLU A 235 -3.68 -1.96 27.18
CA GLU A 235 -3.76 -2.76 28.40
C GLU A 235 -2.96 -4.04 28.13
N PRO A 236 -2.00 -4.42 29.00
CA PRO A 236 -1.25 -5.64 28.83
C PRO A 236 -2.22 -6.81 28.75
N ILE A 237 -2.23 -7.52 27.62
CA ILE A 237 -2.82 -8.85 27.58
C ILE A 237 -1.84 -9.71 28.38
N ILE A 238 -2.16 -9.94 29.65
CA ILE A 238 -1.44 -10.92 30.47
C ILE A 238 -1.80 -12.28 29.88
N GLU A 239 -0.95 -12.79 28.99
CA GLU A 239 -0.90 -14.20 28.64
C GLU A 239 -0.32 -14.99 29.82
N ASP A 240 -1.08 -15.12 30.91
CA ASP A 240 -0.76 -16.09 31.95
C ASP A 240 -1.56 -17.38 31.71
N ALA A 241 -0.78 -18.42 31.40
CA ALA A 241 -1.06 -19.84 31.62
C ALA A 241 -2.14 -20.51 30.75
N VAL A 242 -1.76 -20.88 29.52
CA VAL A 242 -2.16 -22.17 28.95
C VAL A 242 -1.04 -23.18 29.23
N GLU A 243 -0.98 -23.71 30.45
CA GLU A 243 -0.45 -25.05 30.75
C GLU A 243 -0.63 -25.35 32.25
N HIS A 244 -1.09 -26.57 32.53
CA HIS A 244 -1.38 -27.16 33.84
C HIS A 244 -2.72 -26.82 34.53
N GLU A 245 -3.76 -27.60 34.19
CA GLU A 245 -4.68 -28.20 35.17
C GLU A 245 -5.31 -29.46 34.52
N GLN A 246 -4.49 -30.46 34.19
CA GLN A 246 -4.95 -31.84 34.12
C GLN A 246 -4.54 -32.53 35.43
N LYS A 247 -5.54 -33.06 36.13
CA LYS A 247 -5.52 -33.92 37.34
C LYS A 247 -5.68 -33.20 38.69
N LYS A 248 -6.93 -32.96 39.06
CA LYS A 248 -7.63 -33.49 40.26
C LYS A 248 -9.03 -32.84 40.30
N SER A 249 -10.11 -33.57 40.09
CA SER A 249 -10.75 -34.28 41.20
C SER A 249 -11.83 -35.22 40.65
N SER A 250 -11.63 -36.52 40.86
CA SER A 250 -12.71 -37.50 40.85
C SER A 250 -13.55 -37.35 42.11
N LYS A 251 -14.86 -37.12 41.96
CA LYS A 251 -15.91 -37.96 42.57
C LYS A 251 -17.33 -37.52 42.18
N ARG A 252 -17.99 -38.44 41.45
CA ARG A 252 -19.33 -39.01 41.70
C ARG A 252 -20.51 -38.01 41.62
N THR A 253 -21.37 -38.11 40.61
CA THR A 253 -22.56 -38.99 40.64
C THR A 253 -22.96 -39.44 39.22
N LEU A 254 -23.36 -40.72 39.13
CA LEU A 254 -23.66 -41.53 37.94
C LEU A 254 -25.09 -41.28 37.36
N PRO A 255 -25.43 -41.90 36.19
CA PRO A 255 -26.31 -41.36 35.16
C PRO A 255 -27.69 -42.03 35.09
N ALA A 256 -28.55 -41.53 34.21
CA ALA A 256 -29.60 -42.33 33.60
C ALA A 256 -29.50 -42.23 32.08
N ASP A 257 -29.42 -43.42 31.51
CA ASP A 257 -29.19 -43.83 30.14
C ASP A 257 -30.49 -43.83 29.30
N TYR A 258 -30.34 -44.17 28.02
CA TYR A 258 -31.33 -44.58 27.00
C TYR A 258 -31.83 -43.57 25.96
N GLY A 259 -31.57 -43.92 24.69
CA GLY A 259 -32.54 -43.72 23.60
C GLY A 259 -31.97 -43.43 22.22
N ASP A 260 -31.41 -44.46 21.59
CA ASP A 260 -31.09 -44.56 20.16
C ASP A 260 -32.28 -44.21 19.23
N SER A 261 -32.06 -43.47 18.13
CA SER A 261 -32.63 -43.74 16.79
C SER A 261 -32.32 -42.65 15.75
N LEU A 262 -31.77 -43.12 14.62
CA LEU A 262 -31.72 -42.53 13.28
C LEU A 262 -32.99 -41.76 12.84
N ALA A 263 -32.83 -40.59 12.20
CA ALA A 263 -33.17 -40.34 10.78
C ALA A 263 -33.34 -38.85 10.38
N LYS A 264 -32.82 -38.54 9.18
CA LYS A 264 -33.30 -37.58 8.15
C LYS A 264 -33.33 -36.06 8.41
N ARG A 265 -32.49 -35.38 7.61
CA ARG A 265 -32.83 -34.34 6.59
C ARG A 265 -33.96 -33.34 6.95
N GLY A 266 -33.63 -32.06 7.00
CA GLY A 266 -34.63 -30.99 6.89
C GLY A 266 -34.11 -29.61 7.25
N SER A 267 -34.50 -28.63 6.45
CA SER A 267 -34.07 -27.23 6.47
C SER A 267 -34.93 -26.35 7.39
N CYS A 268 -34.42 -25.14 7.62
CA CYS A 268 -35.12 -23.88 7.93
C CYS A 268 -35.42 -23.48 9.39
N SER A 269 -35.15 -22.18 9.58
CA SER A 269 -35.30 -21.31 10.75
C SER A 269 -36.72 -21.19 11.33
N PRO A 270 -36.87 -20.72 12.58
CA PRO A 270 -38.17 -20.43 13.18
C PRO A 270 -38.48 -18.93 13.15
N TRP A 271 -39.64 -18.57 12.61
CA TRP A 271 -40.42 -17.42 13.06
C TRP A 271 -41.82 -17.92 13.41
N PRO A 272 -42.45 -17.41 14.48
CA PRO A 272 -43.86 -17.66 14.74
C PRO A 272 -44.74 -16.54 14.16
N ASP A 273 -45.78 -16.94 13.43
CA ASP A 273 -46.93 -16.12 13.07
C ASP A 273 -47.94 -16.08 14.23
N THR A 274 -48.66 -14.96 14.37
CA THR A 274 -50.10 -14.99 14.71
C THR A 274 -50.81 -13.73 14.19
N PRO A 275 -52.14 -13.82 13.95
CA PRO A 275 -52.83 -13.04 12.92
C PRO A 275 -53.86 -12.05 13.48
N THR A 276 -54.25 -11.04 12.70
CA THR A 276 -55.63 -10.52 12.74
C THR A 276 -56.07 -10.02 11.35
N THR A 277 -57.20 -10.58 10.95
CA THR A 277 -58.06 -10.30 9.79
C THR A 277 -58.67 -8.90 9.84
N PHE A 278 -58.77 -8.21 8.70
CA PHE A 278 -59.99 -7.52 8.26
C PHE A 278 -59.98 -7.35 6.72
N VAL A 279 -61.19 -7.31 6.17
CA VAL A 279 -61.60 -7.68 4.81
C VAL A 279 -61.90 -6.40 3.99
N ASN A 280 -61.60 -6.37 2.68
CA ASN A 280 -62.58 -6.28 1.56
C ASN A 280 -62.07 -5.56 0.27
N ASN A 281 -62.17 -6.31 -0.84
CA ASN A 281 -62.58 -6.00 -2.23
C ASN A 281 -61.98 -4.89 -3.14
N SER A 282 -61.35 -5.39 -4.22
CA SER A 282 -61.55 -5.08 -5.66
C SER A 282 -60.81 -3.92 -6.36
N PRO A 283 -60.54 -4.04 -7.70
CA PRO A 283 -59.30 -3.54 -8.33
C PRO A 283 -59.46 -2.47 -9.44
N THR A 284 -58.31 -2.02 -9.97
CA THR A 284 -58.00 -1.28 -11.23
C THR A 284 -58.05 0.26 -11.24
N PRO A 285 -57.38 0.96 -12.20
CA PRO A 285 -56.07 0.72 -12.84
C PRO A 285 -55.17 1.99 -12.90
N ALA A 286 -53.91 1.81 -13.31
CA ALA A 286 -52.98 2.89 -13.65
C ALA A 286 -53.37 3.65 -14.93
N PRO A 287 -52.97 4.93 -15.12
CA PRO A 287 -52.97 5.56 -16.42
C PRO A 287 -51.63 5.34 -17.13
N THR A 288 -51.73 5.01 -18.41
CA THR A 288 -50.64 5.00 -19.41
C THR A 288 -50.84 6.20 -20.34
N PHE A 289 -49.75 6.85 -20.74
CA PHE A 289 -49.63 7.61 -22.00
C PHE A 289 -48.24 7.26 -22.57
N THR A 290 -48.11 6.36 -23.56
CA THR A 290 -48.11 6.58 -25.03
C THR A 290 -47.16 7.72 -25.45
N SER A 291 -45.92 7.49 -25.89
CA SER A 291 -45.39 6.82 -27.11
C SER A 291 -45.25 7.74 -28.33
N ALA A 292 -44.01 7.89 -28.84
CA ALA A 292 -43.64 7.88 -30.26
C ALA A 292 -42.11 7.64 -30.37
N GLN A 293 -41.64 6.41 -30.65
CA GLN A 293 -41.33 5.83 -31.99
C GLN A 293 -40.05 6.41 -32.62
N HIS A 294 -39.08 5.72 -33.25
CA HIS A 294 -38.70 4.34 -33.62
C HIS A 294 -37.29 4.51 -34.26
N ASN A 295 -36.27 3.64 -34.23
CA ASN A 295 -36.12 2.28 -34.78
C ASN A 295 -34.80 1.69 -34.21
N THR A 296 -34.78 0.56 -33.49
CA THR A 296 -34.66 -0.85 -33.94
C THR A 296 -33.46 -1.18 -34.85
N TYR A 297 -32.51 -1.97 -34.35
CA TYR A 297 -32.05 -3.26 -34.93
C TYR A 297 -31.33 -4.09 -33.83
N SER A 298 -31.44 -5.41 -33.95
CA SER A 298 -31.37 -6.39 -32.86
C SER A 298 -30.21 -7.41 -32.99
N VAL A 299 -29.91 -8.08 -31.86
CA VAL A 299 -29.28 -9.42 -31.61
C VAL A 299 -27.78 -9.67 -31.97
N PRO A 300 -27.03 -10.62 -31.33
CA PRO A 300 -27.46 -11.61 -30.32
C PRO A 300 -26.56 -11.83 -29.07
N ASP A 301 -27.14 -12.53 -28.09
CA ASP A 301 -26.46 -13.30 -27.04
C ASP A 301 -25.56 -14.40 -27.63
N SER A 302 -24.38 -14.60 -27.04
CA SER A 302 -23.62 -15.86 -27.14
C SER A 302 -22.68 -16.04 -25.94
N ASN A 303 -22.73 -17.27 -25.41
CA ASN A 303 -22.02 -17.84 -24.27
C ASN A 303 -20.48 -17.84 -24.37
N SER A 304 -19.86 -18.11 -23.21
CA SER A 304 -18.60 -18.88 -23.01
C SER A 304 -17.28 -18.12 -23.32
N SER A 305 -16.17 -18.16 -22.57
CA SER A 305 -15.68 -18.93 -21.42
C SER A 305 -14.44 -18.21 -20.85
N SER A 306 -14.07 -18.50 -19.59
CA SER A 306 -12.74 -18.22 -19.04
C SER A 306 -11.63 -18.97 -19.80
N PRO A 307 -10.40 -18.44 -19.93
CA PRO A 307 -9.25 -19.24 -20.32
C PRO A 307 -8.32 -19.52 -19.13
N ASN A 308 -8.02 -20.80 -18.96
CA ASN A 308 -6.93 -21.35 -18.14
C ASN A 308 -5.59 -21.25 -18.90
N HIS A 309 -4.49 -21.19 -18.16
CA HIS A 309 -3.09 -21.09 -18.62
C HIS A 309 -2.62 -22.14 -19.66
N GLN A 310 -1.79 -21.69 -20.61
CA GLN A 310 -0.57 -22.29 -21.22
C GLN A 310 -0.14 -21.30 -22.34
N GLY A 311 1.03 -20.66 -22.35
CA GLY A 311 2.39 -21.17 -22.35
C GLY A 311 2.99 -20.93 -23.74
N ASP A 312 3.82 -19.88 -23.92
CA ASP A 312 5.13 -19.88 -24.60
C ASP A 312 5.65 -18.44 -24.79
N GLY A 313 6.98 -18.30 -24.76
CA GLY A 313 7.68 -17.03 -24.60
C GLY A 313 7.93 -16.24 -25.89
N THR A 314 7.92 -14.91 -25.74
CA THR A 314 8.78 -14.01 -26.51
C THR A 314 9.31 -12.92 -25.59
N SER A 315 10.64 -12.89 -25.53
CA SER A 315 11.50 -11.82 -25.03
C SER A 315 11.10 -10.42 -25.53
N GLN A 316 10.94 -9.47 -24.62
CA GLN A 316 11.38 -8.08 -24.82
C GLN A 316 11.45 -7.35 -23.47
N GLY A 317 12.65 -7.38 -22.87
CA GLY A 317 13.01 -6.49 -21.78
C GLY A 317 13.36 -5.12 -22.34
N SER A 318 12.35 -4.26 -22.52
CA SER A 318 12.46 -2.80 -22.76
C SER A 318 11.10 -2.15 -23.05
N GLY A 319 10.02 -2.56 -22.37
CA GLY A 319 8.63 -2.31 -22.82
C GLY A 319 7.67 -1.64 -21.84
N ASP A 320 8.12 -0.72 -20.98
CA ASP A 320 7.20 0.02 -20.09
C ASP A 320 6.73 1.37 -20.67
N GLN A 321 7.33 1.85 -21.77
CA GLN A 321 6.93 3.10 -22.42
C GLN A 321 6.22 2.84 -23.75
N LEU A 322 5.07 3.49 -23.96
CA LEU A 322 4.35 3.45 -25.23
C LEU A 322 5.14 4.20 -26.31
N HIS A 323 5.43 3.52 -27.42
CA HIS A 323 6.20 4.11 -28.53
C HIS A 323 5.27 4.83 -29.54
N PRO A 324 5.69 5.93 -30.20
CA PRO A 324 4.89 6.60 -31.23
C PRO A 324 4.49 5.70 -32.41
N SER A 325 5.27 4.67 -32.74
CA SER A 325 4.93 3.72 -33.80
C SER A 325 3.98 2.60 -33.36
N ALA A 326 3.52 2.59 -32.10
CA ALA A 326 2.65 1.54 -31.60
C ALA A 326 1.32 1.55 -32.35
N THR A 327 0.90 0.38 -32.80
CA THR A 327 -0.39 0.14 -33.44
C THR A 327 -1.53 0.40 -32.45
N ILE A 328 -2.76 0.48 -32.97
CA ILE A 328 -3.96 0.60 -32.14
C ILE A 328 -4.05 -0.57 -31.15
N GLN A 329 -3.78 -1.81 -31.60
CA GLN A 329 -3.86 -2.99 -30.74
C GLN A 329 -2.81 -2.97 -29.62
N GLU A 330 -1.58 -2.57 -29.92
CA GLU A 330 -0.51 -2.40 -28.91
C GLU A 330 -0.86 -1.28 -27.92
N THR A 331 -1.48 -0.21 -28.38
CA THR A 331 -1.93 0.91 -27.54
C THR A 331 -3.05 0.46 -26.59
N GLN A 332 -3.99 -0.36 -27.07
CA GLN A 332 -5.03 -0.97 -26.24
C GLN A 332 -4.44 -1.91 -25.18
N GLN A 333 -3.48 -2.76 -25.55
CA GLN A 333 -2.78 -3.63 -24.61
C GLN A 333 -1.99 -2.83 -23.57
N TRP A 334 -1.36 -1.73 -23.97
CA TRP A 334 -0.65 -0.84 -23.06
C TRP A 334 -1.62 -0.20 -22.04
N LEU A 335 -2.78 0.31 -22.48
CA LEU A 335 -3.81 0.85 -21.57
C LEU A 335 -4.29 -0.21 -20.57
N LEU A 336 -4.51 -1.45 -21.01
CA LEU A 336 -4.87 -2.56 -20.12
C LEU A 336 -3.76 -2.86 -19.10
N LYS A 337 -2.51 -2.96 -19.55
CA LYS A 337 -1.33 -3.23 -18.71
C LYS A 337 -1.14 -2.14 -17.65
N HIS A 338 -1.38 -0.87 -18.00
CA HIS A 338 -1.19 0.28 -17.09
C HIS A 338 -2.45 0.65 -16.28
N ARG A 339 -3.41 -0.27 -16.14
CA ARG A 339 -4.64 -0.09 -15.34
C ARG A 339 -5.56 1.05 -15.81
N PHE A 340 -5.60 1.30 -17.12
CA PHE A 340 -6.53 2.23 -17.79
C PHE A 340 -7.60 1.50 -18.61
N SER A 341 -8.00 0.29 -18.17
CA SER A 341 -8.96 -0.57 -18.88
C SER A 341 -10.31 0.11 -19.16
N THR A 342 -10.80 0.95 -18.24
CA THR A 342 -12.04 1.73 -18.40
C THR A 342 -12.04 2.66 -19.63
N TYR A 343 -10.85 3.07 -20.09
CA TYR A 343 -10.69 4.02 -21.21
C TYR A 343 -10.38 3.34 -22.55
N THR A 344 -10.23 2.02 -22.58
CA THR A 344 -9.94 1.24 -23.81
C THR A 344 -10.94 1.52 -24.92
N ARG A 345 -12.24 1.48 -24.59
CA ARG A 345 -13.31 1.77 -25.55
C ARG A 345 -13.25 3.21 -26.07
N LEU A 346 -12.89 4.16 -25.21
CA LEU A 346 -12.81 5.58 -25.55
C LEU A 346 -11.64 5.84 -26.50
N PHE A 347 -10.49 5.20 -26.27
CA PHE A 347 -9.30 5.30 -27.13
C PHE A 347 -9.21 4.18 -28.17
N SER A 348 -10.32 3.53 -28.51
CA SER A 348 -10.35 2.32 -29.35
C SER A 348 -9.73 2.47 -30.74
N ASN A 349 -9.66 3.70 -31.25
CA ASN A 349 -9.08 4.02 -32.57
C ASN A 349 -7.77 4.82 -32.48
N PHE A 350 -7.17 4.93 -31.29
CA PHE A 350 -5.94 5.69 -31.09
C PHE A 350 -4.72 4.78 -31.29
N SER A 351 -3.82 5.21 -32.17
CA SER A 351 -2.45 4.67 -32.23
C SER A 351 -1.58 5.28 -31.12
N GLY A 352 -0.37 4.75 -30.95
CA GLY A 352 0.60 5.29 -29.99
C GLY A 352 0.93 6.76 -30.27
N ALA A 353 1.07 7.14 -31.53
CA ALA A 353 1.25 8.52 -31.95
C ALA A 353 0.07 9.42 -31.58
N ASP A 354 -1.17 8.93 -31.75
CA ASP A 354 -2.37 9.73 -31.45
C ASP A 354 -2.52 9.95 -29.95
N LEU A 355 -2.29 8.90 -29.15
CA LEU A 355 -2.39 8.97 -27.70
C LEU A 355 -1.29 9.86 -27.10
N LEU A 356 -0.07 9.83 -27.65
CA LEU A 356 1.06 10.64 -27.20
C LEU A 356 0.99 12.13 -27.61
N LYS A 357 0.14 12.48 -28.58
CA LYS A 357 -0.13 13.87 -29.01
C LYS A 357 -1.08 14.60 -28.07
N LEU A 358 -1.90 13.89 -27.30
CA LEU A 358 -2.82 14.51 -26.36
C LEU A 358 -2.04 15.28 -25.28
N THR A 359 -2.47 16.51 -25.04
CA THR A 359 -1.91 17.34 -23.98
C THR A 359 -2.41 16.86 -22.61
N ARG A 360 -1.80 17.36 -21.54
CA ARG A 360 -2.27 17.08 -20.18
C ARG A 360 -3.71 17.54 -20.00
N GLU A 361 -4.06 18.69 -20.56
CA GLU A 361 -5.39 19.29 -20.52
C GLU A 361 -6.41 18.42 -21.25
N ASP A 362 -6.08 17.91 -22.45
CA ASP A 362 -6.96 17.01 -23.21
C ASP A 362 -7.25 15.73 -22.41
N LEU A 363 -6.23 15.10 -21.83
CA LEU A 363 -6.39 13.88 -21.05
C LEU A 363 -7.18 14.11 -19.77
N VAL A 364 -7.00 15.27 -19.12
CA VAL A 364 -7.80 15.68 -17.95
C VAL A 364 -9.26 15.92 -18.35
N GLN A 365 -9.52 16.49 -19.52
CA GLN A 365 -10.88 16.72 -20.01
C GLN A 365 -11.58 15.40 -20.39
N ILE A 366 -10.84 14.45 -20.97
CA ILE A 366 -11.38 13.17 -21.44
C ILE A 366 -11.57 12.17 -20.28
N CYS A 367 -10.54 11.97 -19.46
CA CYS A 367 -10.52 10.96 -18.40
C CYS A 367 -10.87 11.53 -17.01
N GLY A 368 -11.03 12.86 -16.89
CA GLY A 368 -11.18 13.54 -15.61
C GLY A 368 -9.83 13.88 -14.95
N PRO A 369 -9.82 14.79 -13.95
CA PRO A 369 -8.58 15.32 -13.37
C PRO A 369 -7.60 14.28 -12.83
N ALA A 370 -8.08 13.27 -12.11
CA ALA A 370 -7.22 12.26 -11.51
C ALA A 370 -6.64 11.30 -12.57
N ASP A 371 -7.50 10.67 -13.36
CA ASP A 371 -7.06 9.67 -14.35
C ASP A 371 -6.37 10.30 -15.55
N GLY A 372 -6.74 11.53 -15.94
CA GLY A 372 -6.06 12.27 -16.99
C GLY A 372 -4.63 12.64 -16.63
N ILE A 373 -4.38 13.11 -15.39
CA ILE A 373 -3.01 13.37 -14.91
C ILE A 373 -2.22 12.06 -14.81
N ARG A 374 -2.83 10.98 -14.28
CA ARG A 374 -2.19 9.67 -14.17
C ARG A 374 -1.79 9.12 -15.54
N LEU A 375 -2.69 9.19 -16.52
CA LEU A 375 -2.46 8.73 -17.88
C LEU A 375 -1.39 9.59 -18.57
N TYR A 376 -1.45 10.92 -18.43
CA TYR A 376 -0.43 11.83 -18.96
C TYR A 376 0.96 11.50 -18.43
N ASN A 377 1.09 11.29 -17.11
CA ASN A 377 2.37 10.94 -16.48
C ASN A 377 2.86 9.57 -16.91
N ALA A 378 1.98 8.57 -17.07
CA ALA A 378 2.34 7.24 -17.57
C ALA A 378 2.82 7.29 -19.03
N LEU A 379 2.15 8.08 -19.88
CA LEU A 379 2.55 8.29 -21.28
C LEU A 379 3.89 9.03 -21.40
N LYS A 380 4.14 9.98 -20.50
CA LYS A 380 5.37 10.77 -20.45
C LYS A 380 6.42 10.20 -19.48
N SER A 381 6.27 8.94 -19.05
CA SER A 381 7.06 8.32 -17.97
C SER A 381 8.48 8.85 -17.93
N ARG A 382 8.77 9.62 -16.87
CA ARG A 382 10.13 10.06 -16.56
C ARG A 382 10.90 8.82 -16.13
N SER A 383 12.03 8.58 -16.78
CA SER A 383 13.00 7.57 -16.36
C SER A 383 13.26 7.70 -14.86
N VAL A 384 13.02 6.63 -14.10
CA VAL A 384 13.47 6.54 -12.70
C VAL A 384 14.98 6.77 -12.72
N ARG A 385 15.46 7.77 -11.98
CA ARG A 385 16.89 8.05 -11.93
C ARG A 385 17.59 6.84 -11.30
N PRO A 386 18.63 6.28 -11.93
CA PRO A 386 19.36 5.16 -11.33
C PRO A 386 19.94 5.59 -9.98
N ARG A 387 19.90 4.67 -9.01
CA ARG A 387 20.45 4.87 -7.66
C ARG A 387 21.96 4.76 -7.65
N LEU A 388 22.52 4.00 -8.59
CA LEU A 388 23.95 3.77 -8.75
C LEU A 388 24.25 3.52 -10.23
N THR A 389 25.32 4.12 -10.76
CA THR A 389 25.86 3.83 -12.08
C THR A 389 27.22 3.17 -11.91
N ILE A 390 27.44 2.02 -12.55
CA ILE A 390 28.76 1.38 -12.62
C ILE A 390 29.16 1.21 -14.08
N TYR A 391 30.45 1.33 -14.37
CA TYR A 391 31.00 1.14 -15.71
C TYR A 391 31.72 -0.20 -15.77
N VAL A 392 31.29 -1.11 -16.66
CA VAL A 392 31.86 -2.45 -16.73
C VAL A 392 32.44 -2.72 -18.11
N CYS A 393 33.67 -3.21 -18.18
CA CYS A 393 34.33 -3.61 -19.43
C CYS A 393 34.73 -5.09 -19.37
N GLN A 394 34.58 -5.83 -20.46
CA GLN A 394 35.11 -7.19 -20.55
C GLN A 394 36.63 -7.15 -20.59
N GLU A 395 37.30 -7.93 -19.74
CA GLU A 395 38.74 -8.10 -19.82
C GLU A 395 39.09 -8.85 -21.12
N PRO A 396 39.87 -8.26 -22.04
CA PRO A 396 40.25 -8.93 -23.27
C PRO A 396 41.17 -10.11 -22.95
N LEU A 397 40.80 -11.32 -23.43
CA LEU A 397 41.48 -12.60 -23.18
C LEU A 397 42.99 -12.67 -23.54
N ARG A 398 43.57 -11.59 -24.05
CA ARG A 398 44.98 -11.49 -24.49
C ARG A 398 45.97 -11.21 -23.35
N SER A 399 45.53 -10.84 -22.16
CA SER A 399 46.41 -10.57 -21.00
C SER A 399 46.99 -11.84 -20.35
N ILE A 400 46.33 -13.00 -20.47
CA ILE A 400 46.75 -14.23 -19.77
C ILE A 400 47.95 -14.95 -20.45
N GLN A 401 48.33 -14.60 -21.68
CA GLN A 401 49.41 -15.30 -22.40
C GLN A 401 50.76 -14.54 -22.52
N LEU A 402 50.89 -13.31 -22.01
CA LEU A 402 52.10 -12.49 -22.22
C LEU A 402 52.97 -12.25 -20.98
N GLU A 403 52.61 -12.70 -19.78
CA GLU A 403 53.51 -12.59 -18.61
C GLU A 403 54.62 -13.67 -18.55
N ARG A 404 54.91 -14.37 -19.66
CA ARG A 404 55.96 -15.40 -19.69
C ARG A 404 57.07 -15.26 -20.71
N GLN A 405 57.15 -14.18 -21.50
CA GLN A 405 58.29 -14.01 -22.41
C GLN A 405 58.83 -12.58 -22.47
N ASP A 406 59.98 -12.46 -21.81
CA ASP A 406 61.20 -11.72 -22.18
C ASP A 406 61.25 -10.20 -22.30
N ALA A 407 62.33 -9.68 -21.71
CA ALA A 407 62.90 -8.38 -21.94
C ALA A 407 63.30 -8.19 -23.41
N GLY A 408 62.83 -7.11 -24.04
CA GLY A 408 63.28 -6.78 -25.39
C GLY A 408 62.49 -5.64 -26.03
N ASN A 409 63.06 -4.43 -25.94
CA ASN A 409 62.92 -3.27 -26.82
C ASN A 409 61.98 -3.42 -28.05
N GLY A 410 60.95 -2.57 -28.13
CA GLY A 410 60.18 -2.40 -29.38
C GLY A 410 58.82 -1.73 -29.18
N ASP A 411 58.76 -0.44 -29.49
CA ASP A 411 57.56 0.39 -29.57
C ASP A 411 56.45 -0.29 -30.41
N SER A 412 55.38 -0.68 -29.73
CA SER A 412 54.12 -1.13 -30.33
C SER A 412 53.03 -0.97 -29.29
N SER A 413 52.66 0.29 -29.06
CA SER A 413 51.44 0.70 -28.34
C SER A 413 50.19 0.24 -29.11
N ASN A 414 49.99 -1.08 -29.21
CA ASN A 414 48.72 -1.66 -29.58
C ASN A 414 47.83 -1.61 -28.33
N GLY A 415 47.48 -0.38 -27.92
CA GLY A 415 46.69 -0.11 -26.73
C GLY A 415 45.35 -0.81 -26.86
N ALA A 416 45.12 -1.83 -26.01
CA ALA A 416 43.82 -2.45 -25.92
C ALA A 416 42.79 -1.37 -25.61
N VAL A 417 41.84 -1.14 -26.52
CA VAL A 417 40.75 -0.19 -26.32
C VAL A 417 39.74 -0.85 -25.38
N TYR A 418 39.67 -0.38 -24.14
CA TYR A 418 38.66 -0.81 -23.18
C TYR A 418 37.34 -0.11 -23.47
N VAL A 419 36.30 -0.89 -23.78
CA VAL A 419 34.95 -0.38 -24.03
C VAL A 419 34.08 -0.68 -22.82
N TYR A 420 33.79 0.35 -22.03
CA TYR A 420 32.95 0.25 -20.85
C TYR A 420 31.47 0.38 -21.20
N HIS A 421 30.64 -0.46 -20.61
CA HIS A 421 29.19 -0.41 -20.64
C HIS A 421 28.69 0.24 -19.34
N ALA A 422 27.87 1.27 -19.46
CA ALA A 422 27.19 1.86 -18.30
C ALA A 422 26.07 0.93 -17.84
N ILE A 423 26.16 0.44 -16.61
CA ILE A 423 25.13 -0.34 -15.94
C ILE A 423 24.48 0.56 -14.89
N TYR A 424 23.25 0.95 -15.19
CA TYR A 424 22.40 1.72 -14.31
C TYR A 424 21.67 0.78 -13.36
N LEU A 425 21.77 0.95 -12.06
CA LEU A 425 21.08 0.13 -11.06
C LEU A 425 19.91 0.90 -10.45
N GLU A 426 18.73 0.31 -10.49
CA GLU A 426 17.50 0.87 -9.91
C GLU A 426 17.30 0.35 -8.47
N GLU A 427 17.83 -0.85 -8.20
CA GLU A 427 17.87 -1.54 -6.92
C GLU A 427 19.34 -1.82 -6.55
N MET A 428 19.72 -1.58 -5.30
CA MET A 428 21.08 -1.86 -4.83
C MET A 428 21.25 -3.35 -4.50
N ALA A 429 21.00 -4.21 -5.50
CA ALA A 429 20.91 -5.67 -5.35
C ALA A 429 21.89 -6.40 -6.27
N ALA A 430 22.52 -7.45 -5.76
CA ALA A 430 23.44 -8.32 -6.51
C ALA A 430 22.73 -9.05 -7.65
N SER A 431 21.44 -9.37 -7.49
CA SER A 431 20.59 -9.96 -8.53
C SER A 431 20.41 -9.02 -9.73
N GLU A 432 20.26 -7.71 -9.49
CA GLU A 432 20.14 -6.73 -10.57
C GLU A 432 21.48 -6.55 -11.30
N VAL A 433 22.59 -6.46 -10.56
CA VAL A 433 23.94 -6.44 -11.14
C VAL A 433 24.14 -7.66 -12.04
N THR A 434 23.82 -8.86 -11.54
CA THR A 434 23.95 -10.11 -12.29
C THR A 434 23.11 -10.09 -13.58
N ARG A 435 21.85 -9.66 -13.49
CA ARG A 435 20.94 -9.57 -14.64
C ARG A 435 21.40 -8.53 -15.65
N LYS A 436 21.85 -7.35 -15.21
CA LYS A 436 22.30 -6.28 -16.12
C LYS A 436 23.66 -6.60 -16.74
N LEU A 437 24.56 -7.30 -16.04
CA LEU A 437 25.77 -7.89 -16.62
C LEU A 437 25.44 -8.94 -17.70
N ALA A 438 24.52 -9.87 -17.38
CA ALA A 438 24.05 -10.89 -18.31
C ALA A 438 23.53 -10.27 -19.61
N LEU A 439 22.70 -9.23 -19.49
CA LEU A 439 22.14 -8.49 -20.62
C LEU A 439 23.20 -7.69 -21.39
N ALA A 440 24.07 -6.95 -20.70
CA ALA A 440 25.09 -6.10 -21.33
C ALA A 440 26.11 -6.90 -22.15
N PHE A 441 26.44 -8.11 -21.71
CA PHE A 441 27.46 -8.95 -22.35
C PHE A 441 26.89 -10.20 -23.03
N ASN A 442 25.57 -10.27 -23.19
CA ASN A 442 24.87 -11.37 -23.87
C ASN A 442 25.19 -12.77 -23.29
N ILE A 443 25.27 -12.86 -21.95
CA ILE A 443 25.49 -14.11 -21.22
C ILE A 443 24.11 -14.60 -20.73
N PRO A 444 23.67 -15.83 -21.06
CA PRO A 444 22.41 -16.34 -20.56
C PRO A 444 22.41 -16.41 -19.02
N LEU A 445 21.35 -15.89 -18.38
CA LEU A 445 21.31 -15.77 -16.91
C LEU A 445 21.50 -17.11 -16.17
N HIS A 446 21.01 -18.21 -16.73
CA HIS A 446 21.19 -19.55 -16.17
C HIS A 446 22.65 -20.06 -16.24
N GLN A 447 23.50 -19.38 -17.02
CA GLN A 447 24.94 -19.62 -17.10
C GLN A 447 25.74 -18.73 -16.14
N ILE A 448 25.08 -17.97 -15.26
CA ILE A 448 25.73 -17.24 -14.19
C ILE A 448 25.27 -17.84 -12.86
N ASN A 449 26.19 -18.48 -12.16
CA ASN A 449 25.93 -19.10 -10.87
C ASN A 449 26.13 -18.05 -9.77
N GLN A 450 27.30 -17.41 -9.76
CA GLN A 450 27.66 -16.39 -8.79
C GLN A 450 28.57 -15.33 -9.43
N VAL A 451 28.45 -14.10 -8.93
CA VAL A 451 29.31 -12.97 -9.28
C VAL A 451 30.23 -12.69 -8.08
N TYR A 452 31.53 -12.59 -8.32
CA TYR A 452 32.53 -12.32 -7.28
C TYR A 452 33.25 -11.01 -7.58
N ARG A 453 33.70 -10.32 -6.54
CA ARG A 453 34.64 -9.21 -6.62
C ARG A 453 36.03 -9.70 -6.23
N GLN A 454 37.02 -9.41 -7.07
CA GLN A 454 38.42 -9.74 -6.76
C GLN A 454 39.01 -8.71 -5.79
N GLY A 455 39.58 -9.20 -4.68
CA GLY A 455 40.29 -8.37 -3.70
C GLY A 455 41.76 -8.15 -4.05
N PRO A 456 42.48 -7.27 -3.32
CA PRO A 456 43.87 -6.87 -3.62
C PRO A 456 44.89 -8.02 -3.65
N THR A 457 44.60 -9.14 -3.00
CA THR A 457 45.46 -10.33 -2.94
C THR A 457 44.99 -11.45 -3.87
N GLY A 458 44.05 -11.16 -4.79
CA GLY A 458 43.45 -12.14 -5.68
C GLY A 458 42.38 -13.01 -5.03
N ILE A 459 41.95 -12.71 -3.79
CA ILE A 459 40.84 -13.41 -3.14
C ILE A 459 39.51 -13.09 -3.83
N HIS A 460 38.64 -14.10 -3.92
CA HIS A 460 37.31 -13.94 -4.53
C HIS A 460 36.26 -13.73 -3.45
N ILE A 461 35.59 -12.58 -3.49
CA ILE A 461 34.57 -12.20 -2.51
C ILE A 461 33.21 -12.22 -3.20
N LEU A 462 32.26 -13.00 -2.71
CA LEU A 462 30.92 -13.05 -3.30
C LEU A 462 30.26 -11.67 -3.29
N VAL A 463 29.74 -11.22 -4.43
CA VAL A 463 28.98 -9.96 -4.53
C VAL A 463 27.62 -10.16 -3.88
N SER A 464 27.43 -9.57 -2.70
CA SER A 464 26.16 -9.54 -1.97
C SER A 464 25.48 -8.17 -2.13
N ASP A 465 24.19 -8.09 -1.79
CA ASP A 465 23.44 -6.81 -1.79
C ASP A 465 24.15 -5.75 -0.93
N GLN A 466 24.67 -6.15 0.23
CA GLN A 466 25.46 -5.27 1.10
C GLN A 466 26.72 -4.75 0.40
N MET A 467 27.40 -5.59 -0.40
CA MET A 467 28.56 -5.15 -1.16
C MET A 467 28.18 -4.15 -2.26
N VAL A 468 27.09 -4.40 -2.99
CA VAL A 468 26.59 -3.49 -4.04
C VAL A 468 26.22 -2.13 -3.44
N GLN A 469 25.62 -2.10 -2.25
CA GLN A 469 25.31 -0.85 -1.53
C GLN A 469 26.56 -0.02 -1.17
N ASN A 470 27.73 -0.65 -1.08
CA ASN A 470 29.01 0.00 -0.79
C ASN A 470 29.81 0.36 -2.06
N PHE A 471 29.30 0.04 -3.26
CA PHE A 471 29.93 0.52 -4.48
C PHE A 471 29.83 2.04 -4.57
N GLN A 472 30.91 2.67 -5.01
CA GLN A 472 30.92 4.10 -5.29
C GLN A 472 30.19 4.36 -6.61
N ASP A 473 29.44 5.45 -6.67
CA ASP A 473 28.82 5.89 -7.92
C ASP A 473 29.90 6.18 -8.96
N GLU A 474 29.62 5.81 -10.20
CA GLU A 474 30.54 5.90 -11.34
C GLU A 474 31.81 5.05 -11.19
N SER A 475 31.80 4.01 -10.34
CA SER A 475 32.91 3.07 -10.22
C SER A 475 33.09 2.21 -11.48
N CYS A 476 34.35 1.98 -11.85
CA CYS A 476 34.74 1.16 -12.99
C CYS A 476 35.12 -0.25 -12.54
N PHE A 477 34.71 -1.24 -13.33
CA PHE A 477 35.08 -2.63 -13.13
C PHE A 477 35.46 -3.28 -14.47
N LEU A 478 36.49 -4.12 -14.44
CA LEU A 478 36.73 -5.14 -15.45
C LEU A 478 35.98 -6.40 -15.05
N PHE A 479 35.42 -7.12 -16.02
CA PHE A 479 34.85 -8.43 -15.76
C PHE A 479 35.49 -9.54 -16.61
N THR A 480 35.63 -10.71 -16.00
CA THR A 480 36.11 -11.92 -16.66
C THR A 480 35.18 -13.09 -16.35
N THR A 481 35.05 -14.00 -17.31
CA THR A 481 34.26 -15.23 -17.18
C THR A 481 35.21 -16.42 -17.13
N ILE A 482 35.20 -17.19 -16.05
CA ILE A 482 36.00 -18.42 -15.95
C ILE A 482 35.12 -19.61 -16.32
N LYS A 483 35.69 -20.58 -17.06
CA LYS A 483 35.00 -21.82 -17.50
C LYS A 483 34.28 -22.45 -16.30
N GLY A 484 32.95 -22.46 -16.35
CA GLY A 484 32.10 -22.99 -15.28
C GLY A 484 31.30 -21.92 -14.52
N THR A 485 30.67 -20.99 -15.24
CA THR A 485 29.47 -20.29 -14.75
C THR A 485 29.76 -19.17 -13.72
N VAL A 486 31.00 -18.66 -13.65
CA VAL A 486 31.41 -17.65 -12.67
C VAL A 486 31.93 -16.37 -13.35
N SER A 487 31.40 -15.23 -12.93
CA SER A 487 31.82 -13.89 -13.36
C SER A 487 32.55 -13.15 -12.24
N PHE A 488 33.64 -12.47 -12.57
CA PHE A 488 34.42 -11.66 -11.64
C PHE A 488 34.31 -10.20 -11.98
N LEU A 489 34.27 -9.32 -10.98
CA LEU A 489 34.46 -7.89 -11.10
C LEU A 489 35.79 -7.52 -10.45
N THR A 490 36.67 -6.89 -11.21
CA THR A 490 37.98 -6.42 -10.76
C THR A 490 37.99 -4.90 -10.92
N VAL A 491 38.51 -4.17 -9.93
CA VAL A 491 38.60 -2.70 -9.98
C VAL A 491 39.78 -2.28 -10.84
#